data_AF-A0A953UBM2-F1
#
_entry.id   AF-A0A953UBM2-F1
#
_cell.length_a   1.000
_cell.length_b   1.000
_cell.length_c   1.000
_cell.angle_alpha   90.00
_cell.angle_beta   90.00
_cell.angle_gamma   90.00
#
_symmetry.space_group_name_H-M   'P 1'
#
loop_
_entity.id
_entity.type
_entity.pdbx_description
1 polymer ?
#
loop_
_entity_poly.entity_id
_entity_poly.type
_entity_poly.pdbx_seq_one_letter_code
_entity_poly.pdbx_strand_id
1 'polypeptide(L)'
;MRWILSFALILSACSSAPVPRDPTASASYRQDVEDLASMAKQADGLFKAGKGDDAAAVIQKAQPLQKRVLEVSHPTLAAAQAASDLDDLYGRMLLSNHHYGWAQMMFQKNLSRWKHWDPQTEDTARRFKLAESEIAECTKKMEQ
;
A
#
# COMPACT_ATOMS: atom_id res chain seq x y z
N MET A 1 48.06 -55.36 11.26
CA MET A 1 48.73 -54.14 10.76
C MET A 1 47.83 -52.95 11.09
N ARG A 2 48.30 -52.00 11.89
CA ARG A 2 47.63 -50.73 12.23
C ARG A 2 47.75 -49.79 11.04
N TRP A 3 46.64 -49.23 10.55
CA TRP A 3 46.63 -47.99 9.77
C TRP A 3 45.53 -47.09 10.34
N ILE A 4 45.97 -46.08 11.09
CA ILE A 4 45.19 -44.91 11.50
C ILE A 4 45.28 -43.93 10.32
N LEU A 5 44.16 -43.42 9.82
CA LEU A 5 44.15 -42.24 8.98
C LEU A 5 42.96 -41.35 9.36
N SER A 6 43.32 -40.30 10.06
CA SER A 6 42.53 -39.12 10.40
C SER A 6 41.91 -38.50 9.15
N PHE A 7 40.63 -38.14 9.22
CA PHE A 7 40.05 -37.15 8.31
C PHE A 7 39.61 -35.94 9.12
N ALA A 8 40.15 -34.79 8.69
CA ALA A 8 40.06 -33.50 9.34
C ALA A 8 38.62 -32.97 9.34
N LEU A 9 38.18 -32.48 10.49
CA LEU A 9 37.02 -31.60 10.64
C LEU A 9 37.34 -30.26 9.98
N ILE A 10 36.76 -30.00 8.81
CA ILE A 10 36.78 -28.67 8.20
C ILE A 10 35.61 -27.88 8.81
N LEU A 11 35.93 -27.02 9.78
CA LEU A 11 35.06 -25.95 10.25
C LEU A 11 34.91 -24.92 9.13
N SER A 12 33.87 -25.07 8.31
CA SER A 12 33.51 -24.06 7.31
C SER A 12 33.01 -22.79 8.02
N ALA A 13 33.89 -21.78 7.96
CA ALA A 13 33.68 -20.35 8.00
C ALA A 13 32.23 -19.86 8.19
N CYS A 14 32.04 -19.01 9.20
CA CYS A 14 30.91 -18.09 9.30
C CYS A 14 30.85 -17.20 8.05
N SER A 15 30.04 -17.59 7.06
CA SER A 15 29.61 -16.67 6.01
C SER A 15 28.66 -15.66 6.65
N SER A 16 29.11 -14.42 6.84
CA SER A 16 28.23 -13.31 7.22
C SER A 16 27.03 -13.31 6.29
N ALA A 17 25.82 -13.42 6.85
CA ALA A 17 24.59 -13.34 6.06
C ALA A 17 24.59 -12.01 5.28
N PRO A 18 24.26 -12.01 3.98
CA PRO A 18 24.21 -10.77 3.21
C PRO A 18 23.22 -9.82 3.87
N VAL A 19 23.63 -8.57 4.10
CA VAL A 19 22.74 -7.51 4.59
C VAL A 19 21.55 -7.42 3.63
N PRO A 20 20.30 -7.51 4.11
CA PRO A 20 19.13 -7.37 3.25
C PRO A 20 19.22 -6.05 2.49
N ARG A 21 19.21 -6.12 1.15
CA ARG A 21 19.17 -4.92 0.31
C ARG A 21 17.82 -4.24 0.53
N ASP A 22 17.83 -2.94 0.83
CA ASP A 22 16.62 -2.13 0.90
C ASP A 22 15.87 -2.20 -0.46
N PRO A 23 14.67 -2.82 -0.50
CA PRO A 23 13.91 -2.96 -1.74
C PRO A 23 13.46 -1.61 -2.30
N THR A 24 13.32 -0.58 -1.45
CA THR A 24 12.86 0.75 -1.86
C THR A 24 13.89 1.51 -2.70
N ALA A 25 15.17 1.14 -2.61
CA ALA A 25 16.25 1.72 -3.41
C ALA A 25 16.24 1.23 -4.87
N SER A 26 15.47 0.19 -5.19
CA SER A 26 15.42 -0.36 -6.55
C SER A 26 14.69 0.59 -7.53
N ALA A 27 15.16 0.62 -8.78
CA ALA A 27 14.48 1.38 -9.84
C ALA A 27 13.06 0.84 -10.11
N SER A 28 12.87 -0.49 -10.02
CA SER A 28 11.57 -1.12 -10.16
C SER A 28 10.58 -0.69 -9.08
N TYR A 29 11.02 -0.54 -7.82
CA TYR A 29 10.15 -0.04 -6.76
C TYR A 29 9.71 1.40 -7.03
N ARG A 30 10.63 2.28 -7.45
CA ARG A 30 10.28 3.66 -7.81
C ARG A 30 9.29 3.72 -8.97
N GLN A 31 9.51 2.93 -10.01
CA GLN A 31 8.58 2.83 -11.14
C GLN A 31 7.21 2.32 -10.69
N ASP A 32 7.17 1.28 -9.86
CA ASP A 32 5.94 0.74 -9.29
C ASP A 32 5.16 1.81 -8.50
N VAL A 33 5.84 2.67 -7.73
CA VAL A 33 5.19 3.77 -7.01
C VAL A 33 4.63 4.84 -7.96
N GLU A 34 5.39 5.21 -8.99
CA GLU A 34 4.96 6.18 -10.00
C GLU A 34 3.75 5.68 -10.80
N ASP A 35 3.78 4.42 -11.21
CA ASP A 35 2.68 3.76 -11.92
C ASP A 35 1.43 3.74 -11.05
N LEU A 36 1.56 3.43 -9.76
CA LEU A 36 0.42 3.40 -8.82
C LEU A 36 -0.21 4.79 -8.68
N ALA A 37 0.60 5.82 -8.50
CA ALA A 37 0.14 7.20 -8.39
C ALA A 37 -0.56 7.66 -9.68
N SER A 38 0.00 7.31 -10.83
CA SER A 38 -0.57 7.61 -12.16
C SER A 38 -1.93 6.92 -12.34
N MET A 39 -2.03 5.64 -12.00
CA MET A 39 -3.28 4.88 -12.10
C MET A 39 -4.35 5.40 -11.14
N ALA A 40 -3.99 5.76 -9.90
CA ALA A 40 -4.94 6.36 -8.95
C ALA A 40 -5.51 7.68 -9.50
N LYS A 41 -4.64 8.54 -10.05
CA LYS A 41 -5.05 9.80 -10.69
C LYS A 41 -5.91 9.58 -11.92
N GLN A 42 -5.56 8.60 -12.76
CA GLN A 42 -6.34 8.24 -13.95
C GLN A 42 -7.74 7.77 -13.57
N ALA A 43 -7.84 6.85 -12.60
CA ALA A 43 -9.10 6.31 -12.13
C ALA A 43 -9.97 7.40 -11.50
N ASP A 44 -9.39 8.31 -10.71
CA ASP A 44 -10.13 9.44 -10.12
C ASP A 44 -10.67 10.38 -11.20
N GLY A 45 -9.88 10.66 -12.25
CA GLY A 45 -10.33 11.41 -13.41
C GLY A 45 -11.49 10.76 -14.15
N LEU A 46 -11.44 9.43 -14.36
CA LEU A 46 -12.52 8.65 -14.97
C LEU A 46 -13.79 8.68 -14.11
N PHE A 47 -13.64 8.48 -12.80
CA PHE A 47 -14.77 8.49 -11.88
C PHE A 47 -15.46 9.87 -11.85
N LYS A 48 -14.69 10.96 -11.78
CA LYS A 48 -15.21 12.33 -11.86
C LYS A 48 -15.90 12.63 -13.20
N ALA A 49 -15.51 11.94 -14.27
CA ALA A 49 -16.16 12.02 -15.58
C ALA A 49 -17.40 11.12 -15.72
N GLY A 50 -17.86 10.47 -14.63
CA GLY A 50 -19.01 9.55 -14.65
C GLY A 50 -18.71 8.17 -15.25
N LYS A 51 -17.43 7.86 -15.54
CA LYS A 51 -17.00 6.60 -16.15
C LYS A 51 -16.61 5.58 -15.07
N GLY A 52 -17.61 5.18 -14.28
CA GLY A 52 -17.42 4.29 -13.13
C GLY A 52 -16.76 2.95 -13.50
N ASP A 53 -17.21 2.31 -14.58
CA ASP A 53 -16.68 1.01 -15.02
C ASP A 53 -15.21 1.12 -15.48
N ASP A 54 -14.87 2.18 -16.22
CA ASP A 54 -13.49 2.44 -16.64
C ASP A 54 -12.59 2.71 -15.42
N ALA A 55 -13.07 3.49 -14.45
CA ALA A 55 -12.35 3.73 -13.20
C ALA A 55 -12.13 2.42 -12.43
N ALA A 56 -13.14 1.56 -12.34
CA ALA A 56 -13.05 0.27 -11.68
C ALA A 56 -12.02 -0.65 -12.37
N ALA A 57 -11.98 -0.65 -13.71
CA ALA A 57 -10.99 -1.41 -14.48
C ALA A 57 -9.56 -0.94 -14.21
N VAL A 58 -9.33 0.37 -14.03
CA VAL A 58 -8.01 0.91 -13.64
C VAL A 58 -7.66 0.50 -12.21
N ILE A 59 -8.60 0.59 -11.27
CA ILE A 59 -8.39 0.18 -9.86
C ILE A 59 -8.01 -1.30 -9.77
N GLN A 60 -8.71 -2.18 -10.50
CA GLN A 60 -8.42 -3.62 -10.52
C GLN A 60 -6.97 -3.90 -10.96
N LYS A 61 -6.46 -3.15 -11.94
CA LYS A 61 -5.07 -3.26 -12.38
C LYS A 61 -4.08 -2.67 -11.37
N ALA A 62 -4.50 -1.66 -10.60
CA ALA A 62 -3.66 -0.99 -9.61
C ALA A 62 -3.51 -1.80 -8.30
N GLN A 63 -4.48 -2.63 -7.93
CA GLN A 63 -4.47 -3.39 -6.67
C GLN A 63 -3.24 -4.30 -6.47
N PRO A 64 -2.80 -5.11 -7.46
CA PRO A 64 -1.58 -5.90 -7.31
C PRO A 64 -0.33 -5.03 -7.11
N LEU A 65 -0.31 -3.85 -7.71
CA LEU A 65 0.78 -2.90 -7.59
C LEU A 65 0.80 -2.22 -6.22
N GLN A 66 -0.36 -1.79 -5.73
CA GLN A 66 -0.56 -1.30 -4.37
C GLN A 66 -0.05 -2.29 -3.33
N LYS A 67 -0.38 -3.58 -3.51
CA LYS A 67 0.11 -4.66 -2.65
C LYS A 67 1.65 -4.71 -2.66
N ARG A 68 2.28 -4.78 -3.84
CA ARG A 68 3.76 -4.88 -3.94
C ARG A 68 4.48 -3.71 -3.27
N VAL A 69 4.03 -2.47 -3.48
CA VAL A 69 4.73 -1.29 -2.94
C VAL A 69 4.58 -1.15 -1.42
N LEU A 70 3.58 -1.81 -0.83
CA LEU A 70 3.30 -1.82 0.61
C LEU A 70 3.84 -3.06 1.35
N GLU A 71 4.19 -4.14 0.65
CA GLU A 71 4.71 -5.38 1.27
C GLU A 71 6.15 -5.27 1.76
N VAL A 72 6.85 -4.17 1.45
CA VAL A 72 8.18 -3.89 1.98
C VAL A 72 8.11 -3.44 3.45
N SER A 73 9.14 -3.74 4.25
CA SER A 73 9.12 -3.44 5.69
C SER A 73 8.94 -1.96 6.04
N HIS A 74 9.52 -1.08 5.22
CA HIS A 74 9.45 0.37 5.39
C HIS A 74 9.11 1.01 4.03
N PRO A 75 7.82 1.05 3.65
CA PRO A 75 7.42 1.70 2.41
C PRO A 75 7.82 3.17 2.42
N THR A 76 8.11 3.72 1.24
CA THR A 76 8.37 5.17 1.13
C THR A 76 7.10 5.98 1.36
N LEU A 77 7.23 7.25 1.73
CA LEU A 77 6.09 8.17 1.84
C LEU A 77 5.29 8.23 0.53
N ALA A 78 5.97 8.26 -0.61
CA ALA A 78 5.32 8.27 -1.92
C ALA A 78 4.47 7.01 -2.16
N ALA A 79 4.96 5.83 -1.77
CA ALA A 79 4.17 4.59 -1.85
C ALA A 79 2.93 4.63 -0.94
N ALA A 80 3.09 5.13 0.29
CA ALA A 80 2.00 5.28 1.24
C ALA A 80 0.93 6.27 0.73
N GLN A 81 1.36 7.39 0.14
CA GLN A 81 0.47 8.38 -0.47
C GLN A 81 -0.27 7.80 -1.68
N ALA A 82 0.44 7.17 -2.62
CA ALA A 82 -0.16 6.57 -3.81
C ALA A 82 -1.17 5.46 -3.45
N ALA A 83 -0.83 4.61 -2.46
CA ALA A 83 -1.75 3.60 -1.97
C ALA A 83 -2.96 4.20 -1.26
N SER A 84 -2.78 5.28 -0.50
CA SER A 84 -3.88 5.99 0.16
C SER A 84 -4.82 6.68 -0.82
N ASP A 85 -4.28 7.25 -1.89
CA ASP A 85 -5.08 7.90 -2.94
C ASP A 85 -5.94 6.85 -3.67
N LEU A 86 -5.40 5.65 -3.92
CA LEU A 86 -6.17 4.54 -4.49
C LEU A 86 -7.27 4.02 -3.54
N ASP A 87 -6.94 3.81 -2.25
CA ASP A 87 -7.91 3.35 -1.24
C ASP A 87 -9.03 4.38 -1.04
N ASP A 88 -8.69 5.69 -1.00
CA ASP A 88 -9.67 6.78 -0.89
C ASP A 88 -10.64 6.78 -2.07
N LEU A 89 -10.11 6.75 -3.30
CA LEU A 89 -10.92 6.70 -4.51
C LEU A 89 -11.84 5.48 -4.50
N TYR A 90 -11.30 4.30 -4.21
CA TYR A 90 -12.10 3.08 -4.24
C TYR A 90 -13.18 3.11 -3.15
N GLY A 91 -12.86 3.64 -1.96
CA GLY A 91 -13.83 3.90 -0.90
C GLY A 91 -14.97 4.80 -1.37
N ARG A 92 -14.67 5.95 -2.00
CA ARG A 92 -15.69 6.87 -2.55
C ARG A 92 -16.56 6.21 -3.62
N MET A 93 -15.99 5.39 -4.50
CA MET A 93 -16.74 4.64 -5.51
C MET A 93 -17.68 3.58 -4.89
N LEU A 94 -17.23 2.91 -3.83
CA LEU A 94 -18.06 1.95 -3.10
C LEU A 94 -19.18 2.67 -2.35
N LEU A 95 -18.87 3.81 -1.72
CA LEU A 95 -19.84 4.65 -1.03
C LEU A 95 -20.93 5.15 -1.98
N SER A 96 -20.56 5.63 -3.18
CA SER A 96 -21.54 6.08 -4.18
C SER A 96 -22.44 4.97 -4.71
N ASN A 97 -22.00 3.71 -4.62
CA ASN A 97 -22.75 2.53 -5.03
C ASN A 97 -23.41 1.80 -3.84
N HIS A 98 -23.57 2.48 -2.70
CA HIS A 98 -24.22 1.96 -1.49
C HIS A 98 -23.52 0.75 -0.83
N HIS A 99 -22.26 0.49 -1.17
CA HIS A 99 -21.43 -0.56 -0.57
C HIS A 99 -20.71 -0.05 0.69
N TYR A 100 -21.47 0.46 1.68
CA TYR A 100 -20.95 1.23 2.81
C TYR A 100 -19.91 0.50 3.67
N GLY A 101 -20.13 -0.78 3.98
CA GLY A 101 -19.17 -1.57 4.78
C GLY A 101 -17.83 -1.77 4.05
N TRP A 102 -17.88 -1.99 2.73
CA TRP A 102 -16.67 -2.10 1.91
C TRP A 102 -15.97 -0.75 1.76
N ALA A 103 -16.73 0.34 1.61
CA ALA A 103 -16.18 1.70 1.58
C ALA A 103 -15.45 2.04 2.89
N GLN A 104 -16.12 1.80 4.02
CA GLN A 104 -15.55 2.03 5.35
C GLN A 104 -14.23 1.27 5.56
N MET A 105 -14.15 0.01 5.09
CA MET A 105 -12.91 -0.77 5.17
C MET A 105 -11.75 -0.10 4.40
N MET A 106 -11.99 0.51 3.24
CA MET A 106 -10.93 1.22 2.51
C MET A 106 -10.45 2.45 3.29
N PHE A 107 -11.37 3.22 3.85
CA PHE A 107 -11.01 4.38 4.66
C PHE A 107 -10.31 3.99 5.97
N GLN A 108 -10.66 2.85 6.58
CA GLN A 108 -9.96 2.32 7.75
C GLN A 108 -8.50 1.95 7.46
N LYS A 109 -8.19 1.47 6.24
CA LYS A 109 -6.78 1.27 5.82
C LYS A 109 -6.02 2.58 5.83
N ASN A 110 -6.61 3.65 5.29
CA ASN A 110 -6.02 4.99 5.29
C ASN A 110 -5.86 5.53 6.71
N LEU A 111 -6.90 5.39 7.55
CA LEU A 111 -6.85 5.80 8.95
C LEU A 111 -5.69 5.13 9.69
N SER A 112 -5.57 3.80 9.56
CA SER A 112 -4.49 3.05 10.19
C SER A 112 -3.12 3.46 9.64
N ARG A 113 -2.99 3.62 8.32
CA ARG A 113 -1.74 4.03 7.67
C ARG A 113 -1.24 5.36 8.22
N TRP A 114 -2.11 6.38 8.27
CA TRP A 114 -1.72 7.72 8.68
C TRP A 114 -1.64 7.91 10.20
N LYS A 115 -2.37 7.11 10.99
CA LYS A 115 -2.24 7.07 12.44
C LYS A 115 -0.85 6.62 12.90
N HIS A 116 -0.28 5.64 12.19
CA HIS A 116 1.00 5.02 12.56
C HIS A 116 2.18 5.52 11.72
N TRP A 117 1.96 6.48 10.82
CA TRP A 117 3.04 7.07 10.03
C TRP A 117 3.90 8.00 10.89
N ASP A 118 5.21 7.92 10.72
CA ASP A 118 6.17 8.83 11.34
C ASP A 118 7.18 9.28 10.27
N PRO A 119 7.46 10.58 10.11
CA PRO A 119 6.98 11.71 10.91
C PRO A 119 5.54 12.14 10.61
N GLN A 120 4.87 12.70 11.61
CA GLN A 120 3.61 13.42 11.40
C GLN A 120 3.87 14.80 10.79
N THR A 121 3.25 15.05 9.63
CA THR A 121 3.30 16.31 8.88
C THR A 121 1.90 16.85 8.68
N GLU A 122 1.78 18.07 8.13
CA GLU A 122 0.49 18.63 7.77
C GLU A 122 -0.26 17.73 6.75
N ASP A 123 0.44 17.15 5.78
CA ASP A 123 -0.17 16.26 4.79
C ASP A 123 -0.70 14.96 5.43
N THR A 124 0.10 14.31 6.30
CA THR A 124 -0.34 13.05 6.94
C THR A 124 -1.50 13.31 7.90
N ALA A 125 -1.48 14.43 8.63
CA ALA A 125 -2.59 14.84 9.49
C ALA A 125 -3.86 15.14 8.69
N ARG A 126 -3.74 15.78 7.53
CA ARG A 126 -4.86 16.03 6.61
C ARG A 126 -5.46 14.71 6.11
N ARG A 127 -4.62 13.77 5.69
CA ARG A 127 -5.06 12.46 5.19
C ARG A 127 -5.68 11.58 6.28
N PHE A 128 -5.17 11.66 7.51
CA PHE A 128 -5.79 11.03 8.67
C PHE A 128 -7.21 11.57 8.91
N LYS A 129 -7.37 12.90 8.97
CA LYS A 129 -8.69 13.53 9.16
C LYS A 129 -9.67 13.23 8.03
N LEU A 130 -9.19 13.18 6.78
CA LEU A 130 -10.02 12.79 5.64
C LEU A 130 -10.58 11.37 5.82
N ALA A 131 -9.72 10.41 6.20
CA ALA A 131 -10.17 9.05 6.48
C ALA A 131 -11.18 8.98 7.63
N GLU A 132 -11.01 9.77 8.70
CA GLU A 132 -12.00 9.87 9.79
C GLU A 132 -13.35 10.37 9.28
N SER A 133 -13.37 11.43 8.46
CA SER A 133 -14.61 11.99 7.93
C SER A 133 -15.34 11.04 7.00
N GLU A 134 -14.61 10.31 6.15
CA GLU A 134 -15.20 9.35 5.22
C GLU A 134 -15.76 8.12 5.95
N ILE A 135 -15.10 7.66 7.02
CA ILE A 135 -15.63 6.63 7.92
C ILE A 135 -16.93 7.10 8.59
N ALA A 136 -16.97 8.35 9.06
CA ALA A 136 -18.17 8.90 9.69
C ALA A 136 -19.34 8.98 8.70
N GLU A 137 -19.10 9.35 7.44
CA GLU A 137 -20.13 9.34 6.40
C GLU A 137 -20.63 7.93 6.11
N CYS A 138 -19.74 6.93 6.01
CA CYS A 138 -20.14 5.53 5.88
C CYS A 138 -21.03 5.08 7.04
N THR A 139 -20.65 5.37 8.29
CA THR A 139 -21.45 5.03 9.47
C THR A 139 -22.84 5.66 9.41
N LYS A 140 -22.91 6.96 9.13
CA LYS A 140 -24.17 7.69 8.97
C LYS A 140 -25.07 7.07 7.90
N LYS A 141 -24.50 6.62 6.77
CA LYS A 141 -25.25 5.99 5.68
C LYS A 141 -25.77 4.60 6.00
N MET A 142 -25.14 3.87 6.92
CA MET A 142 -25.62 2.56 7.37
C MET A 142 -26.74 2.64 8.41
N GLU A 143 -26.83 3.77 9.11
CA GLU A 143 -27.87 4.03 10.12
C GLU A 143 -29.17 4.61 9.50
N GLN A 144 -29.15 4.94 8.21
CA GLN A 144 -30.27 5.48 7.43
C GLN A 144 -31.03 4.37 6.70
#